data_AF-A0A7R7GTZ4-F1
#
_entry.id   AF-A0A7R7GTZ4-F1
#
_cell.length_a   1.000
_cell.length_b   1.000
_cell.length_c   1.000
_cell.angle_alpha   90.00
_cell.angle_beta   90.00
_cell.angle_gamma   90.00
#
_symmetry.space_group_name_H-M   'P 1'
#
loop_
_entity.id
_entity.type
_entity.pdbx_description
1 polymer ?
#
loop_
_entity_poly.entity_id
_entity_poly.type
_entity_poly.pdbx_seq_one_letter_code
_entity_poly.pdbx_strand_id
1 'polypeptide(L)'
;MVVDHFHLVKLGNDALTKVRRRVTWDLRDRRGGKLDPEWAHRRRLLTAWERLSDKNFATMWNAIVAEDDTGQILSAWIAKEELRTLLSTVHAGGDAHLTRYRLHRFLAWCIDSQIPELLTLAATVDTWWPEINAFIATGITRLGPN
;
A
#
# COMPACT_ATOMS: atom_id res chain seq x y z
N MET A 1 20.13 -5.08 -6.42
CA MET A 1 18.93 -5.82 -5.99
C MET A 1 17.86 -5.52 -7.02
N VAL A 2 17.22 -6.52 -7.61
CA VAL A 2 16.22 -6.28 -8.66
C VAL A 2 14.90 -5.95 -7.99
N VAL A 3 14.33 -4.79 -8.32
CA VAL A 3 13.00 -4.40 -7.86
C VAL A 3 11.99 -5.12 -8.76
N ASP A 4 11.22 -6.04 -8.18
CA ASP A 4 10.12 -6.71 -8.86
C ASP A 4 8.76 -6.34 -8.24
N HIS A 5 7.69 -6.62 -8.99
CA HIS A 5 6.31 -6.32 -8.59
C HIS A 5 5.96 -6.86 -7.18
N PHE A 6 6.42 -8.06 -6.84
CA PHE A 6 6.10 -8.68 -5.55
C PHE A 6 6.79 -7.95 -4.39
N HIS A 7 8.04 -7.52 -4.58
CA HIS A 7 8.77 -6.74 -3.59
C HIS A 7 8.10 -5.38 -3.32
N LEU A 8 7.59 -4.71 -4.35
CA LEU A 8 6.89 -3.43 -4.18
C LEU A 8 5.51 -3.59 -3.53
N VAL A 9 4.75 -4.62 -3.88
CA VAL A 9 3.50 -4.95 -3.18
C VAL A 9 3.76 -5.29 -1.71
N LYS A 10 4.84 -6.03 -1.42
CA LYS A 10 5.28 -6.32 -0.06
C LYS A 10 5.64 -5.03 0.69
N LEU A 11 6.35 -4.09 0.06
CA LEU A 11 6.69 -2.80 0.65
C LEU A 11 5.45 -2.01 1.08
N GLY A 12 4.42 -1.95 0.23
CA GLY A 12 3.13 -1.32 0.57
C GLY A 12 2.41 -2.04 1.73
N ASN A 13 2.39 -3.37 1.72
CA ASN A 13 1.83 -4.18 2.81
C ASN A 13 2.56 -3.95 4.15
N ASP A 14 3.88 -3.77 4.11
CA ASP A 14 4.71 -3.52 5.28
C ASP A 14 4.45 -2.12 5.84
N ALA A 15 4.29 -1.10 4.99
CA ALA A 15 3.91 0.26 5.40
C ALA A 15 2.55 0.26 6.13
N LEU A 16 1.51 -0.36 5.53
CA LEU A 16 0.21 -0.54 6.18
C LEU A 16 0.33 -1.29 7.51
N THR A 17 1.18 -2.32 7.58
CA THR A 17 1.40 -3.08 8.82
C THR A 17 2.04 -2.22 9.91
N LYS A 18 2.98 -1.33 9.55
CA LYS A 18 3.62 -0.40 10.49
C LYS A 18 2.62 0.64 11.01
N VAL A 19 1.88 1.32 10.12
CA VAL A 19 0.83 2.28 10.50
C VAL A 19 -0.17 1.63 11.46
N ARG A 20 -0.70 0.46 11.09
CA ARG A 20 -1.65 -0.29 11.91
C ARG A 20 -1.11 -0.60 13.30
N ARG A 21 0.16 -1.01 13.41
CA ARG A 21 0.80 -1.30 14.71
C ARG A 21 0.98 -0.03 15.55
N ARG A 22 1.42 1.08 14.94
CA ARG A 22 1.59 2.36 15.63
C ARG A 22 0.25 2.87 16.14
N VAL A 23 -0.75 2.98 15.26
CA VAL A 23 -2.11 3.41 15.63
C VAL A 23 -2.69 2.52 16.73
N THR A 24 -2.49 1.20 16.68
CA THR A 24 -2.93 0.31 17.77
C THR A 24 -2.30 0.69 19.12
N TRP A 25 -0.98 0.96 19.13
CA TRP A 25 -0.28 1.37 20.35
C TRP A 25 -0.76 2.73 20.84
N ASP A 26 -0.89 3.71 19.93
CA ASP A 26 -1.37 5.06 20.25
C ASP A 26 -2.80 5.04 20.82
N LEU A 27 -3.69 4.20 20.27
CA LEU A 27 -5.09 4.08 20.69
C LEU A 27 -5.26 3.28 21.99
N ARG A 28 -4.45 2.25 22.21
CA ARG A 28 -4.73 1.23 23.25
C ARG A 28 -3.68 1.16 24.36
N ASP A 29 -2.53 1.81 24.20
CA ASP A 29 -1.36 1.70 25.07
C ASP A 29 -0.90 0.23 25.30
N ARG A 30 -1.19 -0.63 24.31
CA ARG A 30 -0.80 -2.04 24.31
C ARG A 30 -0.68 -2.56 22.91
N ARG A 31 0.00 -3.71 22.78
CA ARG A 31 -0.09 -4.50 21.55
C ARG A 31 -1.53 -4.95 21.32
N GLY A 32 -1.97 -4.86 20.06
CA GLY A 32 -3.30 -5.33 19.72
C GLY A 32 -3.45 -6.85 19.70
N GLY A 33 -4.67 -7.28 20.00
CA GLY A 33 -5.11 -8.66 20.16
C GLY A 33 -6.21 -9.03 19.18
N LYS A 34 -6.64 -10.29 19.23
CA LYS A 34 -7.56 -10.88 18.24
C LYS A 34 -8.94 -10.21 18.17
N LEU A 35 -9.39 -9.58 19.25
CA LEU A 35 -10.68 -8.90 19.33
C LEU A 35 -10.66 -7.47 18.80
N ASP A 36 -9.46 -6.88 18.68
CA ASP A 36 -9.32 -5.52 18.18
C ASP A 36 -9.61 -5.50 16.66
N PRO A 37 -10.51 -4.63 16.15
CA PRO A 37 -10.94 -4.65 14.75
C PRO A 37 -9.79 -4.59 13.74
N GLU A 38 -8.79 -3.75 14.00
CA GLU A 38 -7.60 -3.61 13.18
C GLU A 38 -6.75 -4.89 13.13
N TRP A 39 -6.88 -5.77 14.12
CA TRP A 39 -6.26 -7.10 14.12
C TRP A 39 -7.15 -8.18 13.54
N ALA A 40 -8.44 -8.19 13.87
CA ALA A 40 -9.41 -9.13 13.33
C ALA A 40 -9.51 -9.03 11.79
N HIS A 41 -9.41 -7.81 11.26
CA HIS A 41 -9.51 -7.55 9.82
C HIS A 41 -8.17 -7.50 9.08
N ARG A 42 -7.05 -7.84 9.73
CA ARG A 42 -5.69 -7.79 9.14
C ARG A 42 -5.61 -8.47 7.77
N ARG A 43 -6.19 -9.67 7.62
CA ARG A 43 -6.15 -10.39 6.34
C ARG A 43 -6.87 -9.61 5.25
N ARG A 44 -8.04 -9.05 5.54
CA ARG A 44 -8.81 -8.23 4.58
C ARG A 44 -8.06 -6.96 4.20
N LEU A 45 -7.42 -6.29 5.16
CA LEU A 45 -6.56 -5.13 4.92
C LEU A 45 -5.40 -5.44 3.97
N LEU A 46 -4.82 -6.64 4.06
CA LEU A 46 -3.72 -7.07 3.17
C LEU A 46 -4.20 -7.63 1.83
N THR A 47 -5.44 -8.09 1.74
CA THR A 47 -6.06 -8.52 0.49
C THR A 47 -6.26 -7.31 -0.44
N ALA A 48 -6.05 -7.55 -1.72
CA ALA A 48 -6.32 -6.59 -2.78
C ALA A 48 -7.80 -6.26 -2.87
N TRP A 49 -8.15 -5.01 -3.20
CA TRP A 49 -9.55 -4.60 -3.33
C TRP A 49 -10.35 -5.54 -4.25
N GLU A 50 -9.82 -5.84 -5.44
CA GLU A 50 -10.49 -6.65 -6.47
C GLU A 50 -10.75 -8.12 -6.06
N ARG A 51 -10.15 -8.55 -4.96
CA ARG A 51 -10.30 -9.91 -4.40
C ARG A 51 -11.25 -9.95 -3.20
N LEU A 52 -11.76 -8.81 -2.76
CA LEU A 52 -12.77 -8.72 -1.71
C LEU A 52 -14.15 -8.63 -2.36
N SER A 53 -15.14 -9.30 -1.76
CA SER A 53 -16.53 -8.98 -2.06
C SER A 53 -16.91 -7.65 -1.42
N ASP A 54 -17.84 -6.92 -2.03
CA ASP A 54 -18.34 -5.63 -1.52
C ASP A 54 -18.75 -5.72 -0.05
N LYS A 55 -19.43 -6.81 0.33
CA LYS A 55 -19.81 -7.08 1.72
C LYS A 55 -18.60 -7.18 2.65
N ASN A 56 -17.56 -7.92 2.26
CA ASN A 56 -16.36 -8.09 3.08
C ASN A 56 -15.56 -6.79 3.18
N PHE A 57 -15.50 -6.02 2.08
CA PHE A 57 -14.90 -4.69 2.09
C PHE A 57 -15.64 -3.76 3.04
N ALA A 58 -16.97 -3.59 2.87
CA ALA A 58 -17.77 -2.70 3.70
C ALA A 58 -17.68 -3.08 5.19
N THR A 59 -17.73 -4.37 5.50
CA THR A 59 -17.55 -4.86 6.89
C THR A 59 -16.19 -4.46 7.45
N MET A 60 -15.10 -4.63 6.68
CA MET A 60 -13.77 -4.19 7.11
C MET A 60 -13.71 -2.67 7.27
N TRP A 61 -14.14 -1.92 6.25
CA TRP A 61 -14.07 -0.47 6.24
C TRP A 61 -14.79 0.12 7.45
N ASN A 62 -16.04 -0.26 7.67
CA ASN A 62 -16.84 0.24 8.79
C ASN A 62 -16.24 -0.13 10.15
N ALA A 63 -15.68 -1.33 10.29
CA ALA A 63 -15.03 -1.75 11.53
C ALA A 63 -13.76 -0.96 11.84
N ILE A 64 -13.00 -0.53 10.82
CA ILE A 64 -11.82 0.31 11.01
C ILE A 64 -12.22 1.76 11.26
N VAL A 65 -13.18 2.31 10.51
CA VAL A 65 -13.68 3.69 10.75
C VAL A 65 -14.19 3.86 12.17
N ALA A 66 -14.87 2.86 12.72
CA ALA A 66 -15.42 2.92 14.07
C ALA A 66 -14.35 2.86 15.19
N GLU A 67 -13.10 2.49 14.89
CA GLU A 67 -12.03 2.32 15.88
C GLU A 67 -10.90 3.34 15.72
N ASP A 68 -10.54 3.68 14.48
CA ASP A 68 -9.46 4.62 14.16
C ASP A 68 -10.03 5.97 13.69
N ASP A 69 -10.34 6.85 14.65
CA ASP A 69 -10.83 8.20 14.40
C ASP A 69 -9.83 9.08 13.63
N THR A 70 -8.55 8.71 13.61
CA THR A 70 -7.53 9.43 12.84
C THR A 70 -7.57 9.09 11.35
N GLY A 71 -8.23 7.99 10.97
CA GLY A 71 -8.31 7.49 9.59
C GLY A 71 -6.97 7.03 9.01
N GLN A 72 -5.92 6.90 9.82
CA GLN A 72 -4.57 6.60 9.34
C GLN A 72 -4.46 5.18 8.78
N ILE A 73 -5.14 4.20 9.38
CA ILE A 73 -5.13 2.81 8.90
C ILE A 73 -5.73 2.72 7.50
N LEU A 74 -6.87 3.39 7.26
CA LEU A 74 -7.51 3.38 5.94
C LEU A 74 -6.74 4.23 4.93
N SER A 75 -6.16 5.35 5.35
CA SER A 75 -5.27 6.14 4.50
C SER A 75 -4.07 5.32 4.02
N ALA A 76 -3.49 4.49 4.89
CA ALA A 76 -2.40 3.58 4.53
C ALA A 76 -2.87 2.42 3.63
N TRP A 77 -4.10 1.94 3.82
CA TRP A 77 -4.70 0.95 2.92
C TRP A 77 -4.92 1.53 1.52
N ILE A 78 -5.40 2.78 1.40
CA ILE A 78 -5.55 3.47 0.11
C ILE A 78 -4.19 3.64 -0.57
N ALA A 79 -3.16 4.10 0.16
CA ALA A 79 -1.81 4.25 -0.39
C ALA A 79 -1.26 2.93 -0.95
N LYS A 80 -1.51 1.82 -0.24
CA LYS A 80 -1.16 0.46 -0.68
C LYS A 80 -1.87 0.08 -1.99
N GLU A 81 -3.17 0.36 -2.13
CA GLU A 81 -3.93 0.06 -3.35
C GLU A 81 -3.56 1.00 -4.51
N GLU A 82 -3.23 2.27 -4.25
CA GLU A 82 -2.68 3.18 -5.27
C GLU A 82 -1.34 2.68 -5.81
N LEU A 83 -0.45 2.19 -4.93
CA LEU A 83 0.80 1.56 -5.35
C LEU A 83 0.52 0.31 -6.20
N ARG A 84 -0.40 -0.57 -5.79
CA ARG A 84 -0.79 -1.73 -6.62
C ARG A 84 -1.31 -1.31 -8.00
N THR A 85 -2.14 -0.26 -8.04
CA THR A 85 -2.71 0.27 -9.27
C THR A 85 -1.63 0.86 -10.18
N LEU A 86 -0.67 1.60 -9.62
CA LEU A 86 0.53 2.03 -10.35
C LEU A 86 1.27 0.83 -10.94
N LEU A 87 1.52 -0.21 -10.16
CA LEU A 87 2.28 -1.38 -10.63
C LEU A 87 1.53 -2.21 -11.68
N SER A 88 0.20 -2.19 -11.69
CA SER A 88 -0.60 -2.89 -12.71
C SER A 88 -0.48 -2.28 -14.11
N THR A 89 0.06 -1.06 -14.24
CA THR A 89 0.28 -0.41 -15.55
C THR A 89 1.22 -1.18 -16.46
N VAL A 90 2.07 -2.06 -15.90
CA VAL A 90 2.87 -3.02 -16.66
C VAL A 90 2.01 -3.91 -17.57
N HIS A 91 0.80 -4.26 -17.13
CA HIS A 91 -0.13 -5.07 -17.92
C HIS A 91 -0.83 -4.27 -19.02
N ALA A 92 -0.79 -2.94 -18.94
CA ALA A 92 -1.25 -2.03 -19.99
C ALA A 92 -0.11 -1.63 -20.96
N GLY A 93 0.96 -2.43 -21.02
CA GLY A 93 2.12 -2.16 -21.87
C GLY A 93 3.03 -1.04 -21.36
N GLY A 94 2.87 -0.61 -20.10
CA GLY A 94 3.71 0.42 -19.49
C GLY A 94 3.50 1.81 -20.07
N ASP A 95 2.25 2.16 -20.46
CA ASP A 95 1.92 3.49 -20.97
C ASP A 95 2.50 4.60 -20.07
N ALA A 96 3.37 5.42 -20.64
CA ALA A 96 4.20 6.35 -19.87
C ALA A 96 3.37 7.50 -19.28
N HIS A 97 2.25 7.88 -19.91
CA HIS A 97 1.35 8.91 -19.39
C HIS A 97 0.55 8.39 -18.20
N LEU A 98 -0.08 7.23 -18.33
CA LEU A 98 -0.81 6.55 -17.26
C LEU A 98 0.09 6.24 -16.08
N THR A 99 1.30 5.73 -16.33
CA THR A 99 2.28 5.41 -15.30
C THR A 99 2.68 6.65 -14.50
N ARG A 100 3.01 7.77 -15.17
CA ARG A 100 3.32 9.04 -14.51
C ARG A 100 2.14 9.59 -13.71
N TYR A 101 0.93 9.53 -14.27
CA TYR A 101 -0.28 9.96 -13.58
C TYR A 101 -0.52 9.15 -12.29
N ARG A 102 -0.36 7.82 -12.36
CA ARG A 102 -0.52 6.94 -11.19
C ARG A 102 0.57 7.15 -10.15
N LEU A 103 1.81 7.39 -10.57
CA LEU A 103 2.90 7.74 -9.66
C LEU A 103 2.58 9.04 -8.92
N HIS A 104 2.20 10.08 -9.65
CA HIS A 104 1.86 11.37 -9.05
C HIS A 104 0.72 11.22 -8.03
N ARG A 105 -0.35 10.51 -8.39
CA ARG A 105 -1.48 10.26 -7.49
C ARG A 105 -1.06 9.50 -6.22
N PHE A 106 -0.22 8.49 -6.34
CA PHE A 106 0.32 7.74 -5.21
C PHE A 106 1.22 8.61 -4.30
N LEU A 107 2.15 9.37 -4.89
CA LEU A 107 3.07 10.23 -4.13
C LEU A 107 2.31 11.36 -3.42
N ALA A 108 1.41 12.04 -4.13
CA ALA A 108 0.57 13.09 -3.56
C ALA A 108 -0.25 12.55 -2.38
N TRP A 109 -0.91 11.39 -2.52
CA TRP A 109 -1.65 10.77 -1.42
C TRP A 109 -0.78 10.50 -0.19
N CYS A 110 0.41 9.93 -0.38
CA CYS A 110 1.33 9.67 0.72
C CYS A 110 1.79 10.96 1.40
N ILE A 111 2.11 12.01 0.63
CA ILE A 111 2.58 13.30 1.16
C ILE A 111 1.45 14.01 1.91
N ASP A 112 0.27 14.13 1.31
CA ASP A 112 -0.88 14.83 1.88
C ASP A 112 -1.38 14.16 3.17
N SER A 113 -1.20 12.85 3.31
CA SER A 113 -1.58 12.12 4.52
C SER A 113 -0.80 12.54 5.78
N GLN A 114 0.42 13.07 5.62
CA GLN A 114 1.36 13.37 6.72
C GLN A 114 1.63 12.18 7.66
N ILE A 115 1.38 10.94 7.21
CA ILE A 115 1.64 9.73 7.98
C ILE A 115 3.12 9.34 7.83
N PRO A 116 3.92 9.26 8.91
CA PRO A 116 5.37 9.05 8.81
C PRO A 116 5.78 7.81 7.99
N GLU A 117 5.04 6.71 8.14
CA GLU A 117 5.29 5.49 7.38
C GLU A 117 4.99 5.63 5.88
N LEU A 118 3.99 6.45 5.51
CA LEU A 118 3.66 6.72 4.11
C LEU A 118 4.64 7.71 3.48
N LEU A 119 5.14 8.69 4.24
CA LEU A 119 6.24 9.55 3.81
C LEU A 119 7.51 8.73 3.53
N THR A 120 7.83 7.78 4.41
CA THR A 120 8.96 6.85 4.22
C THR A 120 8.75 5.96 2.99
N LEU A 121 7.52 5.46 2.80
CA LEU A 121 7.17 4.66 1.63
C LEU A 121 7.33 5.48 0.33
N ALA A 122 6.81 6.71 0.29
CA ALA A 122 6.92 7.60 -0.85
C ALA A 122 8.38 7.92 -1.18
N ALA A 123 9.19 8.29 -0.18
CA ALA A 123 10.62 8.54 -0.37
C ALA A 123 11.36 7.31 -0.91
N THR A 124 11.00 6.12 -0.45
CA THR A 124 11.56 4.86 -0.96
C THR A 124 11.17 4.65 -2.42
N VAL A 125 9.89 4.78 -2.78
CA VAL A 125 9.43 4.59 -4.16
C VAL A 125 10.05 5.64 -5.10
N ASP A 126 10.16 6.88 -4.67
CA ASP A 126 10.77 7.97 -5.44
C ASP A 126 12.27 7.71 -5.70
N THR A 127 13.01 7.30 -4.66
CA THR A 127 14.43 6.96 -4.76
C THR A 127 14.70 5.86 -5.79
N TRP A 128 13.83 4.84 -5.82
CA TRP A 128 13.97 3.68 -6.72
C TRP A 128 13.14 3.81 -8.00
N TRP A 129 12.62 5.01 -8.29
CA TRP A 129 11.74 5.23 -9.43
C TRP A 129 12.37 4.84 -10.77
N PRO A 130 13.65 5.13 -11.08
CA PRO A 130 14.26 4.74 -12.34
C PRO A 130 14.16 3.21 -12.62
N GLU A 131 14.43 2.39 -11.60
CA GLU A 131 14.35 0.94 -11.67
C GLU A 131 12.89 0.45 -11.78
N ILE A 132 11.99 1.03 -10.99
CA ILE A 132 10.55 0.71 -11.01
C ILE A 132 9.97 1.02 -12.40
N ASN A 133 10.28 2.20 -12.93
CA ASN A 133 9.80 2.64 -14.25
C ASN A 133 10.38 1.76 -15.37
N ALA A 134 11.65 1.37 -15.27
CA ALA A 134 12.23 0.42 -16.23
C ALA A 134 11.52 -0.95 -16.18
N PHE A 135 11.17 -1.44 -15.00
CA PHE A 135 10.37 -2.65 -14.84
C PHE A 135 8.97 -2.49 -15.47
N ILE A 136 8.25 -1.40 -15.16
CA ILE A 136 6.90 -1.14 -15.69
C ILE A 136 6.91 -1.03 -17.22
N ALA A 137 7.90 -0.34 -17.80
CA ALA A 137 7.99 -0.13 -19.24
C ALA A 137 8.35 -1.40 -20.02
N THR A 138 9.12 -2.31 -19.42
CA THR A 138 9.63 -3.50 -20.12
C THR A 138 8.86 -4.78 -19.80
N GLY A 139 8.19 -4.84 -18.65
CA GLY A 139 7.61 -6.07 -18.11
C GLY A 139 8.64 -7.14 -17.74
N ILE A 140 9.95 -6.84 -17.88
CA ILE A 140 11.04 -7.76 -17.61
C ILE A 140 11.45 -7.58 -16.16
N THR A 141 11.09 -8.54 -15.32
CA THR A 141 11.80 -8.75 -14.06
C THR A 141 13.20 -9.22 -14.42
N ARG A 142 14.27 -8.45 -14.12
CA ARG A 142 15.63 -8.96 -14.31
C ARG A 142 15.84 -10.17 -13.39
N LEU A 143 15.54 -11.37 -13.85
CA LEU A 143 16.14 -12.58 -13.31
C LEU A 143 17.62 -12.49 -13.67
N GLY A 144 18.49 -12.30 -12.67
CA GLY A 144 19.94 -12.32 -12.90
C GLY A 144 20.33 -13.63 -13.61
N PRO A 145 21.37 -13.62 -14.47
CA PRO A 145 21.84 -14.86 -15.09
C PRO A 145 22.37 -15.79 -13.98
N ASN A 146 21.97 -17.06 -14.05
CA ASN A 146 22.64 -18.16 -13.33
C ASN A 146 24.07 -18.33 -13.83
#